data_AF-A0A7W1W4Q9-F1
#
_entry.id   AF-A0A7W1W4Q9-F1
#
_cell.length_a   1.000
_cell.length_b   1.000
_cell.length_c   1.000
_cell.angle_alpha   90.00
_cell.angle_beta   90.00
_cell.angle_gamma   90.00
#
_symmetry.space_group_name_H-M   'P 1'
#
loop_
_entity.id
_entity.type
_entity.pdbx_description
1 polymer ?
#
loop_
_entity_poly.entity_id
_entity_poly.type
_entity_poly.pdbx_seq_one_letter_code
_entity_poly.pdbx_strand_id
1 'polypeptide(L)'
;ERGEWNVGQLVRERYGIEAVRLIGFTTFAGTVAAADDWGQPAQLKKVRPAHKDSYELIFHETGVPQFFLDLRDEETEEALRRPQLERAIGVIYRPKSERISHYFTAVLSEQFDGVIHFDQTRHVEPLEKAASRTHEDAPETFPTGM
;
A
#
# COMPACT_ATOMS: atom_id res chain seq x y z
N GLU A 1 -13.15 16.06 6.25
CA GLU A 1 -11.90 15.36 6.62
C GLU A 1 -11.99 14.90 8.06
N ARG A 2 -11.45 13.71 8.40
CA ARG A 2 -11.56 13.14 9.76
C ARG A 2 -10.46 13.60 10.73
N GLY A 3 -9.62 14.56 10.36
CA GLY A 3 -8.53 15.05 11.22
C GLY A 3 -7.44 14.00 11.50
N GLU A 4 -7.34 12.99 10.65
CA GLU A 4 -6.30 11.96 10.72
C GLU A 4 -5.03 12.48 10.04
N TRP A 5 -3.87 12.25 10.68
CA TRP A 5 -2.57 12.71 10.19
C TRP A 5 -1.80 11.55 9.55
N ASN A 6 -1.22 11.81 8.37
CA ASN A 6 -0.30 10.88 7.72
C ASN A 6 1.15 11.19 8.15
N VAL A 7 1.94 10.17 8.49
CA VAL A 7 3.36 10.36 8.87
C VAL A 7 4.14 11.08 7.77
N GLY A 8 3.92 10.75 6.50
CA GLY A 8 4.57 11.40 5.36
C GLY A 8 4.25 12.89 5.26
N GLN A 9 3.00 13.28 5.58
CA GLN A 9 2.60 14.68 5.66
C GLN A 9 3.37 15.40 6.78
N LEU A 10 3.37 14.84 8.00
CA LEU A 10 4.05 15.43 9.15
C LEU A 10 5.57 15.59 8.92
N VAL A 11 6.19 14.60 8.27
CA VAL A 11 7.61 14.64 7.93
C VAL A 11 7.89 15.74 6.90
N ARG A 12 7.03 15.89 5.87
CA ARG A 12 7.15 17.00 4.90
C ARG A 12 6.90 18.37 5.53
N GLU A 13 5.94 18.51 6.45
CA GLU A 13 5.69 19.76 7.17
C GLU A 13 6.91 20.16 8.02
N ARG A 14 7.59 19.19 8.63
CA ARG A 14 8.76 19.45 9.48
C ARG A 14 10.04 19.76 8.70
N TYR A 15 10.29 19.05 7.60
CA TYR A 15 11.59 19.09 6.90
C TYR A 15 11.53 19.72 5.51
N GLY A 16 10.34 20.02 5.00
CA GLY A 16 10.11 20.57 3.67
C GLY A 16 10.01 19.50 2.58
N ILE A 17 9.26 19.81 1.52
CA ILE A 17 9.00 18.89 0.40
C ILE A 17 10.27 18.50 -0.35
N GLU A 18 11.28 19.38 -0.43
CA GLU A 18 12.52 19.08 -1.14
C GLU A 18 13.44 18.10 -0.39
N ALA A 19 13.35 18.03 0.95
CA ALA A 19 14.18 17.16 1.77
C ALA A 19 13.59 15.75 1.97
N VAL A 20 12.33 15.53 1.58
CA VAL A 20 11.58 14.30 1.85
C VAL A 20 11.06 13.75 0.52
N ARG A 21 11.17 12.43 0.32
CA ARG A 21 10.54 11.75 -0.80
C ARG A 21 9.55 10.70 -0.29
N LEU A 22 8.33 10.74 -0.80
CA LEU A 22 7.28 9.75 -0.52
C LEU A 22 7.20 8.81 -1.71
N ILE A 23 7.50 7.53 -1.48
CA ILE A 23 7.49 6.49 -2.51
C ILE A 23 6.36 5.51 -2.23
N GLY A 24 5.43 5.42 -3.18
CA GLY A 24 4.31 4.48 -3.13
C GLY A 24 4.70 3.12 -3.71
N PHE A 25 3.96 2.08 -3.32
CA PHE A 25 4.08 0.75 -3.89
C PHE A 25 2.72 0.29 -4.40
N THR A 26 2.69 -0.22 -5.62
CA THR A 26 1.46 -0.72 -6.24
C THR A 26 1.66 -2.12 -6.79
N THR A 27 0.56 -2.86 -6.92
CA THR A 27 0.56 -4.18 -7.53
C THR A 27 -0.76 -4.45 -8.21
N PHE A 28 -0.77 -5.24 -9.29
CA PHE A 28 -2.02 -5.61 -9.98
C PHE A 28 -2.69 -6.82 -9.33
N ALA A 29 -1.93 -7.89 -9.04
CA ALA A 29 -2.43 -9.09 -8.37
C ALA A 29 -1.31 -9.79 -7.58
N GLY A 30 -1.64 -10.89 -6.90
CA GLY A 30 -0.64 -11.68 -6.18
C GLY A 30 -1.16 -12.31 -4.90
N THR A 31 -0.30 -12.34 -3.88
CA THR A 31 -0.65 -12.79 -2.52
C THR A 31 -0.10 -11.85 -1.47
N VAL A 32 -0.79 -11.78 -0.32
CA VAL A 32 -0.41 -10.97 0.84
C VAL A 32 -0.62 -11.77 2.12
N ALA A 33 0.17 -11.49 3.16
CA ALA A 33 -0.10 -11.97 4.51
C ALA A 33 -0.90 -10.89 5.26
N ALA A 34 -2.19 -11.13 5.51
CA ALA A 34 -3.07 -10.15 6.16
C ALA A 34 -4.21 -10.83 6.93
N ALA A 35 -4.70 -10.18 7.98
CA ALA A 35 -5.84 -10.63 8.78
C ALA A 35 -7.18 -10.22 8.14
N ASP A 36 -8.29 -10.81 8.60
CA ASP A 36 -9.64 -10.34 8.23
C ASP A 36 -10.04 -9.08 9.01
N ASP A 37 -9.57 -8.99 10.26
CA ASP A 37 -9.87 -7.90 11.19
C ASP A 37 -8.70 -7.69 12.16
N TRP A 38 -8.72 -6.56 12.87
CA TRP A 38 -7.74 -6.26 13.91
C TRP A 38 -7.75 -7.33 15.00
N GLY A 39 -6.56 -7.72 15.45
CA GLY A 39 -6.37 -8.75 16.48
C GLY A 39 -6.58 -10.19 15.99
N GLN A 40 -6.96 -10.41 14.73
CA GLN A 40 -7.03 -11.75 14.14
C GLN A 40 -5.66 -12.18 13.58
N PRO A 41 -5.37 -13.48 13.51
CA PRO A 41 -4.12 -13.98 12.94
C PRO A 41 -4.00 -13.62 11.45
N ALA A 42 -2.78 -13.31 11.02
CA ALA A 42 -2.47 -13.10 9.61
C ALA A 42 -2.67 -14.41 8.82
N GLN A 43 -3.26 -14.30 7.64
CA GLN A 43 -3.50 -15.41 6.73
C GLN A 43 -2.86 -15.09 5.37
N LEU A 44 -2.42 -16.13 4.66
CA LEU A 44 -2.05 -16.01 3.26
C LEU A 44 -3.33 -15.79 2.43
N LYS A 45 -3.44 -14.64 1.79
CA LYS A 45 -4.61 -14.24 1.01
C LYS A 45 -4.22 -13.92 -0.42
N LYS A 46 -5.08 -14.31 -1.36
CA LYS A 46 -4.96 -13.94 -2.77
C LYS A 46 -5.43 -12.52 -2.99
N VAL A 47 -4.54 -11.66 -3.49
CA VAL A 47 -4.89 -10.31 -3.95
C VAL A 47 -5.66 -10.45 -5.27
N ARG A 48 -6.83 -9.81 -5.37
CA ARG A 48 -7.64 -9.89 -6.58
C ARG A 48 -6.94 -9.09 -7.70
N PRO A 49 -7.17 -9.42 -8.98
CA PRO A 49 -6.85 -8.51 -10.07
C PRO A 49 -7.39 -7.11 -9.76
N ALA A 50 -6.61 -6.08 -10.12
CA ALA A 50 -6.96 -4.70 -9.82
C ALA A 50 -8.32 -4.31 -10.40
N HIS A 51 -8.94 -3.28 -9.80
CA HIS A 51 -10.20 -2.76 -10.29
C HIS A 51 -10.00 -2.11 -11.66
N LYS A 52 -10.98 -2.23 -12.55
CA LYS A 52 -10.88 -1.72 -13.92
C LYS A 52 -10.74 -0.20 -14.07
N ASP A 53 -10.90 0.54 -12.98
CA ASP A 53 -10.90 2.00 -12.95
C ASP A 53 -9.79 2.49 -11.99
N SER A 54 -8.75 1.66 -11.78
CA SER A 54 -7.68 1.93 -10.83
C SER A 54 -6.34 2.14 -11.51
N TYR A 55 -5.43 2.85 -10.84
CA TYR A 55 -4.06 3.04 -11.31
C TYR A 55 -3.35 1.72 -11.53
N GLU A 56 -3.60 0.70 -10.71
CA GLU A 56 -2.93 -0.59 -10.85
C GLU A 56 -3.36 -1.36 -12.11
N LEU A 57 -4.59 -1.14 -12.62
CA LEU A 57 -4.94 -1.65 -13.96
C LEU A 57 -4.19 -0.88 -15.04
N ILE A 58 -4.15 0.46 -14.97
CA ILE A 58 -3.43 1.30 -15.95
C ILE A 58 -1.96 0.84 -16.04
N PHE A 59 -1.34 0.56 -14.89
CA PHE A 59 0.03 0.06 -14.81
C PHE A 59 0.18 -1.36 -15.37
N HIS A 60 -0.76 -2.27 -15.10
CA HIS A 60 -0.79 -3.61 -15.68
C HIS A 60 -0.84 -3.56 -17.22
N GLU A 61 -1.67 -2.67 -17.77
CA GLU A 61 -1.90 -2.54 -19.22
C GLU A 61 -0.65 -2.06 -19.99
N THR A 62 0.36 -1.51 -19.31
CA THR A 62 1.65 -1.20 -19.93
C THR A 62 2.39 -2.45 -20.40
N GLY A 63 2.08 -3.63 -19.84
CA GLY A 63 2.79 -4.88 -20.07
C GLY A 63 4.19 -4.92 -19.45
N VAL A 64 4.59 -3.89 -18.69
CA VAL A 64 5.88 -3.84 -18.00
C VAL A 64 5.71 -4.42 -16.59
N PRO A 65 6.33 -5.57 -16.27
CA PRO A 65 6.02 -6.30 -15.04
C PRO A 65 6.51 -5.61 -13.77
N GLN A 66 7.54 -4.77 -13.86
CA GLN A 66 8.08 -4.01 -12.75
C GLN A 66 8.72 -2.72 -13.25
N PHE A 67 8.42 -1.61 -12.59
CA PHE A 67 9.01 -0.31 -12.92
C PHE A 67 8.96 0.65 -11.75
N PHE A 68 9.80 1.68 -11.84
CA PHE A 68 9.67 2.89 -11.04
C PHE A 68 9.15 4.00 -11.94
N LEU A 69 8.15 4.73 -11.45
CA LEU A 69 7.58 5.88 -12.13
C LEU A 69 7.84 7.13 -11.28
N ASP A 70 8.54 8.10 -11.86
CA ASP A 70 8.76 9.41 -11.24
C ASP A 70 7.52 10.28 -11.49
N LEU A 71 6.79 10.62 -10.43
CA LEU A 71 5.55 11.40 -10.51
C LEU A 71 5.80 12.91 -10.49
N ARG A 72 7.06 13.35 -10.32
CA ARG A 72 7.47 14.75 -10.43
C ARG A 72 7.84 15.16 -11.86
N ASP A 73 7.97 14.17 -12.75
CA ASP A 73 8.11 14.43 -14.18
C ASP A 73 6.81 15.03 -14.73
N GLU A 74 6.91 16.14 -15.46
CA GLU A 74 5.76 16.95 -15.88
C GLU A 74 4.80 16.17 -16.80
N GLU A 75 5.34 15.34 -17.70
CA GLU A 75 4.55 14.51 -18.62
C GLU A 75 3.78 13.43 -17.83
N THR A 76 4.46 12.77 -16.89
CA THR A 76 3.87 11.75 -16.02
C THR A 76 2.80 12.34 -15.10
N GLU A 77 3.11 13.49 -14.48
CA GLU A 77 2.18 14.20 -13.62
C GLU A 77 0.90 14.51 -14.39
N GLU A 78 1.01 15.16 -15.55
CA GLU A 78 -0.11 15.51 -16.43
C GLU A 78 -0.94 14.29 -16.84
N ALA A 79 -0.28 13.21 -17.26
CA ALA A 79 -0.96 11.98 -17.68
C ALA A 79 -1.78 11.34 -16.55
N LEU A 80 -1.39 11.53 -15.29
CA LEU A 80 -2.01 10.91 -14.11
C LEU A 80 -2.77 11.88 -13.20
N ARG A 81 -2.95 13.16 -13.61
CA ARG A 81 -3.69 14.18 -12.84
C ARG A 81 -5.14 13.82 -12.55
N ARG A 82 -5.76 12.99 -13.39
CA ARG A 82 -7.17 12.62 -13.20
C ARG A 82 -7.30 11.70 -12.00
N PRO A 83 -8.24 11.99 -11.07
CA PRO A 83 -8.50 11.08 -9.96
C PRO A 83 -8.91 9.70 -10.46
N GLN A 84 -8.25 8.66 -9.98
CA GLN A 84 -8.58 7.25 -10.24
C GLN A 84 -8.78 6.52 -8.92
N LEU A 85 -9.21 5.25 -8.99
CA LEU A 85 -9.15 4.40 -7.81
C LEU A 85 -7.70 4.01 -7.51
N GLU A 86 -7.37 3.99 -6.22
CA GLU A 86 -6.12 3.47 -5.70
C GLU A 86 -6.42 2.41 -4.65
N ARG A 87 -5.66 1.30 -4.69
CA ARG A 87 -5.79 0.21 -3.73
C ARG A 87 -4.84 0.37 -2.55
N ALA A 88 -5.39 0.41 -1.34
CA ALA A 88 -4.62 0.24 -0.10
C ALA A 88 -4.95 -1.09 0.60
N ILE A 89 -3.95 -1.97 0.63
CA ILE A 89 -3.95 -3.18 1.45
C ILE A 89 -2.90 -3.02 2.53
N GLY A 90 -3.33 -3.00 3.79
CA GLY A 90 -2.45 -3.01 4.97
C GLY A 90 -2.43 -4.38 5.64
N VAL A 91 -2.31 -4.37 6.97
CA VAL A 91 -2.36 -5.60 7.80
C VAL A 91 -3.74 -6.30 7.79
N ILE A 92 -4.77 -5.63 7.27
CA ILE A 92 -6.10 -6.17 7.05
C ILE A 92 -6.40 -6.19 5.56
N TYR A 93 -6.94 -7.30 5.07
CA TYR A 93 -7.40 -7.44 3.69
C TYR A 93 -8.69 -8.25 3.58
N ARG A 94 -9.74 -7.63 3.05
CA ARG A 94 -11.09 -8.22 2.88
C ARG A 94 -11.44 -8.35 1.40
N PRO A 95 -11.06 -9.46 0.72
CA PRO A 95 -11.24 -9.61 -0.74
C PRO A 95 -12.71 -9.67 -1.18
N LYS A 96 -13.64 -10.04 -0.29
CA LYS A 96 -15.08 -10.09 -0.59
C LYS A 96 -15.70 -8.70 -0.72
N SER A 97 -15.14 -7.70 -0.05
CA SER A 97 -15.62 -6.31 -0.02
C SER A 97 -14.59 -5.31 -0.57
N GLU A 98 -13.58 -5.79 -1.31
CA GLU A 98 -12.36 -5.03 -1.62
C GLU A 98 -12.64 -3.63 -2.17
N ARG A 99 -13.60 -3.49 -3.10
CA ARG A 99 -13.97 -2.21 -3.68
C ARG A 99 -14.39 -1.15 -2.66
N ILE A 100 -15.05 -1.55 -1.58
CA ILE A 100 -15.56 -0.64 -0.54
C ILE A 100 -14.52 -0.48 0.58
N SER A 101 -13.76 -1.54 0.89
CA SER A 101 -12.86 -1.54 2.05
C SER A 101 -11.41 -1.20 1.76
N HIS A 102 -10.96 -1.28 0.51
CA HIS A 102 -9.56 -1.15 0.12
C HIS A 102 -9.32 -0.25 -1.09
N TYR A 103 -10.36 0.35 -1.68
CA TYR A 103 -10.20 1.34 -2.74
C TYR A 103 -10.76 2.69 -2.33
N PHE A 104 -10.03 3.73 -2.68
CA PHE A 104 -10.42 5.12 -2.52
C PHE A 104 -10.06 5.90 -3.79
N THR A 105 -10.69 7.05 -3.98
CA THR A 105 -10.36 7.95 -5.09
C THR A 105 -9.16 8.80 -4.70
N ALA A 106 -8.20 8.88 -5.60
CA ALA A 106 -6.89 9.45 -5.35
C ALA A 106 -6.33 10.12 -6.61
N VAL A 107 -5.49 11.13 -6.42
CA VAL A 107 -4.54 11.61 -7.44
C VAL A 107 -3.15 11.17 -6.98
N LEU A 108 -2.49 10.31 -7.76
CA LEU A 108 -1.27 9.63 -7.31
C LEU A 108 -0.11 10.61 -7.05
N SER A 109 0.04 11.61 -7.92
CA SER A 109 1.08 12.66 -7.82
C SER A 109 0.86 13.62 -6.64
N GLU A 110 -0.37 13.75 -6.13
CA GLU A 110 -0.63 14.52 -4.91
C GLU A 110 -0.19 13.77 -3.64
N GLN A 111 -0.06 12.43 -3.71
CA GLN A 111 0.30 11.59 -2.57
C GLN A 111 1.78 11.21 -2.55
N PHE A 112 2.37 10.91 -3.72
CA PHE A 112 3.72 10.37 -3.83
C PHE A 112 4.57 11.16 -4.82
N ASP A 113 5.88 11.21 -4.57
CA ASP A 113 6.86 11.72 -5.54
C ASP A 113 7.20 10.67 -6.60
N GLY A 114 6.97 9.39 -6.30
CA GLY A 114 7.19 8.29 -7.23
C GLY A 114 6.54 7.01 -6.75
N VAL A 115 6.35 6.08 -7.68
CA VAL A 115 5.70 4.79 -7.40
C VAL A 115 6.53 3.66 -7.96
N ILE A 116 6.74 2.63 -7.13
CA ILE A 116 7.28 1.35 -7.57
C ILE A 116 6.11 0.40 -7.82
N HIS A 117 6.02 -0.11 -9.04
CA HIS A 117 5.01 -1.08 -9.43
C HIS A 117 5.60 -2.48 -9.56
N PHE A 118 4.87 -3.47 -9.04
CA PHE A 118 5.10 -4.89 -9.30
C PHE A 118 3.79 -5.54 -9.75
N ASP A 119 3.70 -6.00 -10.99
CA ASP A 119 2.46 -6.55 -11.53
C ASP A 119 1.94 -7.74 -10.71
N GLN A 120 2.85 -8.64 -10.34
CA GLN A 120 2.57 -9.78 -9.47
C GLN A 120 3.42 -9.71 -8.20
N THR A 121 2.76 -9.84 -7.05
CA THR A 121 3.42 -9.87 -5.74
C THR A 121 3.24 -11.20 -5.02
N ARG A 122 4.17 -11.50 -4.11
CA ARG A 122 4.10 -12.65 -3.20
C ARG A 122 4.03 -12.17 -1.76
N HIS A 123 3.27 -12.87 -0.93
CA HIS A 123 3.22 -12.62 0.50
C HIS A 123 4.62 -12.70 1.13
N VAL A 124 4.83 -11.89 2.15
CA VAL A 124 6.02 -12.00 2.99
C VAL A 124 5.92 -13.28 3.82
N GLU A 125 6.98 -14.08 3.80
CA GLU A 125 7.08 -15.28 4.63
C GLU A 125 7.67 -14.91 5.99
N PRO A 126 7.02 -15.28 7.11
CA PRO A 126 7.62 -15.12 8.43
C PRO A 126 8.94 -15.89 8.52
N LEU A 127 9.96 -15.27 9.11
CA LEU A 127 11.25 -15.93 9.36
C LEU A 127 11.11 -17.10 10.35
N GLU A 128 10.19 -16.97 11.31
CA GLU A 128 9.83 -18.03 12.25
C GLU A 128 8.70 -18.88 11.66
N LYS A 129 8.96 -20.18 11.48
CA LYS A 129 7.90 -21.14 11.14
C LYS A 129 6.89 -21.13 12.28
N ALA A 130 5.60 -21.12 11.96
CA ALA A 130 4.47 -21.10 12.90
C ALA A 130 4.32 -22.36 13.79
N ALA A 131 5.43 -22.94 14.25
CA ALA A 131 5.44 -23.90 15.35
C ALA A 131 5.29 -23.11 16.65
N SER A 132 4.11 -23.23 17.25
CA SER A 132 3.75 -22.74 18.60
C SER A 132 4.14 -21.29 18.91
N ARG A 133 3.32 -20.33 18.47
CA ARG A 133 3.15 -19.12 19.27
C ARG A 133 2.04 -19.41 20.27
N THR A 134 2.42 -19.87 21.46
CA THR A 134 1.60 -19.60 22.65
C THR A 134 1.63 -18.09 22.87
N HIS A 135 0.54 -17.52 23.40
CA HIS A 135 0.37 -16.08 23.60
C HIS A 135 1.47 -15.42 24.48
N GLU A 136 2.39 -16.20 25.04
CA GLU A 136 3.51 -15.81 25.90
C GLU A 136 4.78 -15.42 25.13
N ASP A 137 4.90 -15.74 23.84
CA ASP A 137 6.17 -15.57 23.08
C ASP A 137 6.24 -14.31 22.22
N ALA A 138 5.27 -13.39 22.33
CA ALA A 138 5.39 -12.10 21.66
C ALA A 138 6.33 -11.21 22.50
N PRO A 139 7.50 -10.78 21.99
CA PRO A 139 8.29 -9.79 22.70
C PRO A 139 7.44 -8.53 22.88
N GLU A 140 7.35 -8.04 24.12
CA GLU A 140 6.66 -6.79 24.46
C GLU A 140 7.23 -5.68 23.56
N THR A 141 6.45 -5.29 22.56
CA THR A 141 6.81 -4.22 21.63
C THR A 141 6.07 -2.96 22.06
N PHE A 142 6.56 -2.38 23.15
CA PHE A 142 6.28 -1.00 23.53
C PHE A 142 7.59 -0.35 23.99
N PRO A 143 7.88 0.90 23.61
CA PRO A 143 8.37 1.82 24.61
C PRO A 143 7.17 2.21 25.48
N THR A 144 7.16 1.80 26.75
CA THR A 144 6.33 2.47 27.75
C THR A 144 6.94 3.85 27.98
N GLY A 145 6.30 4.88 27.43
CA GLY A 145 6.63 6.25 27.77
C GLY A 145 6.32 6.51 29.24
N MET A 146 7.26 7.12 29.97
CA MET A 146 6.98 7.79 31.24
C MET A 146 6.14 9.04 31.01
#